data_AF-A0A7L2ESA6-F1
#
_entry.id   AF-A0A7L2ESA6-F1
#
_cell.length_a   1.000
_cell.length_b   1.000
_cell.length_c   1.000
_cell.angle_alpha   90.00
_cell.angle_beta   90.00
_cell.angle_gamma   90.00
#
_symmetry.space_group_name_H-M   'P 1'
#
loop_
_entity.id
_entity.type
_entity.pdbx_description
1 polymer ?
#
loop_
_entity_poly.entity_id
_entity_poly.type
_entity_poly.pdbx_seq_one_letter_code
_entity_poly.pdbx_strand_id
1 'polypeptide(L)' 'VTYAVTNFVPPSGRDVISMNPNTGEIHLMGTLDFEEVSIFDFRIEAKDHGSASLSGHCKVV' A
#
# COMPACT_ATOMS: atom_id res chain seq x y z
N VAL A 1 1.44 15.92 -1.39
CA VAL A 1 0.64 14.70 -1.59
C VAL A 1 1.28 13.64 -0.74
N THR A 2 0.49 12.94 0.05
CA THR A 2 0.96 11.81 0.86
C THR A 2 0.29 10.53 0.38
N TYR A 3 1.08 9.47 0.36
CA TYR A 3 0.63 8.14 -0.04
C TYR A 3 0.44 7.26 1.20
N ALA A 4 -0.61 6.45 1.19
CA ALA A 4 -0.89 5.48 2.23
C ALA A 4 -1.43 4.18 1.62
N VAL A 5 -1.06 3.06 2.22
CA VAL A 5 -1.62 1.75 1.84
C VAL A 5 -2.83 1.43 2.71
N THR A 6 -3.91 1.00 2.08
CA THR A 6 -5.17 0.64 2.72
C THR A 6 -5.65 -0.74 2.25
N ASN A 7 -6.52 -1.39 3.02
CA ASN A 7 -7.22 -2.62 2.62
C ASN A 7 -6.35 -3.79 2.15
N PHE A 8 -5.28 -4.14 2.89
CA PHE A 8 -4.49 -5.35 2.63
C PHE A 8 -5.30 -6.64 2.77
N VAL A 9 -5.18 -7.51 1.77
CA VAL A 9 -5.73 -8.87 1.73
C VAL A 9 -4.66 -9.82 1.15
N PRO A 10 -4.11 -10.76 1.93
CA PRO A 10 -4.36 -10.98 3.35
C PRO A 10 -3.79 -9.84 4.24
N PRO A 11 -4.27 -9.69 5.49
CA PRO A 11 -3.77 -8.66 6.40
C PRO A 11 -2.26 -8.73 6.68
N SER A 12 -1.66 -9.93 6.58
CA SER A 12 -0.22 -10.18 6.72
C SER A 12 0.63 -9.43 5.69
N GLY A 13 0.04 -8.94 4.60
CA GLY A 13 0.75 -8.08 3.64
C GLY A 13 1.32 -6.81 4.29
N ARG A 14 0.72 -6.32 5.39
CA ARG A 14 1.25 -5.18 6.15
C ARG A 14 2.59 -5.44 6.82
N ASP A 15 2.93 -6.71 7.06
CA ASP A 15 4.16 -7.10 7.73
C ASP A 15 5.34 -7.18 6.76
N VAL A 16 5.05 -7.40 5.47
CA VAL A 16 6.06 -7.62 4.43
C VAL A 16 6.12 -6.51 3.38
N ILE A 17 5.10 -5.66 3.25
CA ILE A 17 5.07 -4.57 2.27
C ILE A 17 4.98 -3.23 3.00
N SER A 18 5.87 -2.31 2.64
CA SER A 18 5.87 -0.93 3.11
C SER A 18 5.82 0.06 1.94
N MET A 19 5.47 1.30 2.24
CA MET A 19 5.41 2.39 1.28
C MET A 19 6.04 3.66 1.86
N ASN A 20 6.83 4.34 1.04
CA ASN A 20 7.29 5.68 1.36
C ASN A 20 6.14 6.69 1.17
N PRO A 21 5.68 7.39 2.23
CA PRO A 21 4.53 8.29 2.14
C PRO A 21 4.79 9.54 1.30
N ASN A 22 6.05 9.87 0.99
CA ASN A 22 6.42 11.05 0.21
C ASN A 22 6.63 10.74 -1.28
N THR A 23 7.23 9.59 -1.58
CA THR A 23 7.56 9.20 -2.98
C THR A 23 6.53 8.24 -3.58
N GLY A 24 5.78 7.52 -2.75
CA GLY A 24 4.88 6.45 -3.19
C GLY A 24 5.60 5.16 -3.57
N GLU A 25 6.93 5.09 -3.36
CA GLU A 25 7.72 3.87 -3.62
C GLU A 25 7.28 2.75 -2.67
N ILE A 26 7.10 1.57 -3.23
CA ILE A 26 6.70 0.36 -2.51
C ILE A 26 7.93 -0.51 -2.32
N HIS A 27 8.16 -0.95 -1.09
CA HIS A 27 9.28 -1.81 -0.74
C HIS A 27 8.81 -3.09 -0.06
N LEU A 28 9.55 -4.16 -0.32
CA LEU A 28 9.41 -5.41 0.40
C LEU A 28 10.32 -5.38 1.64
N MET A 29 9.75 -5.63 2.81
CA MET A 29 10.41 -5.63 4.12
C MET A 29 10.77 -7.04 4.62
N GLY A 30 10.32 -8.08 3.93
CA GLY A 30 10.57 -9.48 4.29
C GLY A 30 10.70 -10.37 3.06
N THR A 31 10.67 -11.68 3.25
CA THR A 31 10.62 -12.65 2.15
C THR A 31 9.18 -12.99 1.80
N LEU A 32 8.93 -13.29 0.53
CA LEU A 32 7.64 -13.81 0.06
C LEU A 32 7.78 -15.30 -0.20
N ASP A 33 6.86 -16.08 0.34
CA ASP A 33 6.71 -17.50 0.09
C ASP A 33 5.36 -17.74 -0.61
N PHE A 34 5.38 -18.34 -1.80
CA PHE A 34 4.19 -18.51 -2.62
C PHE A 34 3.25 -19.57 -2.03
N GLU A 35 3.81 -20.59 -1.37
CA GLU A 35 3.10 -21.64 -0.69
C GLU A 35 2.32 -21.11 0.54
N GLU A 36 2.78 -20.01 1.14
CA GLU A 36 2.07 -19.32 2.23
C GLU A 36 1.02 -18.33 1.69
N VAL A 37 1.43 -17.41 0.81
CA VAL A 37 0.56 -16.39 0.22
C VAL A 37 0.88 -16.19 -1.25
N SER A 38 -0.08 -16.54 -2.11
CA SER A 38 0.08 -16.44 -3.56
C SER A 38 -0.25 -15.05 -4.13
N ILE A 39 -1.08 -14.25 -3.44
CA ILE A 39 -1.54 -12.93 -3.90
C ILE A 39 -1.67 -11.98 -2.71
N PHE A 40 -1.18 -10.75 -2.89
CA PHE A 40 -1.45 -9.62 -1.99
C PHE A 40 -2.25 -8.55 -2.74
N ASP A 41 -3.51 -8.39 -2.37
CA ASP A 41 -4.40 -7.34 -2.88
C ASP A 41 -4.44 -6.18 -1.88
N PHE A 42 -4.14 -4.96 -2.34
CA PHE A 42 -4.23 -3.77 -1.50
C PHE A 42 -4.57 -2.52 -2.32
N ARG A 43 -4.91 -1.44 -1.62
CA ARG A 43 -5.20 -0.13 -2.21
C ARG A 43 -4.17 0.90 -1.80
N ILE A 44 -3.94 1.86 -2.69
CA ILE A 44 -3.15 3.05 -2.40
C ILE A 44 -4.09 4.24 -2.41
N GLU A 45 -4.00 5.07 -1.37
CA GLU A 45 -4.61 6.39 -1.31
C GLU A 45 -3.53 7.45 -1.48
N ALA A 46 -3.70 8.34 -2.46
CA ALA A 46 -2.90 9.54 -2.63
C ALA A 46 -3.74 10.76 -2.24
N LYS A 47 -3.36 11.44 -1.16
CA LYS A 47 -4.11 12.55 -0.59
C LYS A 47 -3.31 13.85 -0.71
N ASP A 48 -3.95 14.92 -1.19
CA ASP A 48 -3.32 16.24 -1.20
C ASP A 48 -3.35 16.92 0.18
N HIS A 49 -2.70 18.09 0.30
CA HIS A 49 -2.65 18.86 1.55
C HIS A 49 -3.53 20.13 1.49
N GLY A 50 -4.56 20.13 0.64
CA GLY A 50 -5.50 21.24 0.57
C GLY A 50 -6.33 21.37 1.86
N SER A 51 -6.87 22.56 2.12
CA SER A 51 -7.81 22.80 3.22
C SER A 51 -9.10 21.97 3.07
N ALA A 52 -9.55 21.77 1.84
CA ALA A 52 -10.51 20.74 1.45
C ALA A 52 -9.76 19.64 0.68
N SER A 53 -9.13 18.73 1.42
CA SER A 53 -8.22 17.74 0.84
C SER A 53 -8.95 16.78 -0.11
N LEU A 54 -8.38 16.55 -1.31
CA LEU A 54 -8.86 15.52 -2.24
C LEU A 54 -7.99 14.27 -2.15
N SER A 55 -8.59 13.11 -2.46
CA SER A 55 -7.86 11.85 -2.56
C SER A 55 -8.17 11.07 -3.82
N GLY A 56 -7.13 10.44 -4.36
CA GLY A 56 -7.19 9.46 -5.45
C GLY A 56 -6.88 8.07 -4.92
N HIS A 57 -7.43 7.04 -5.57
CA HIS A 57 -7.27 5.65 -5.14
C HIS A 57 -6.87 4.75 -6.32
N CYS A 58 -5.99 3.79 -6.08
CA CYS A 58 -5.71 2.70 -7.01
C CYS A 58 -5.62 1.35 -6.29
N LYS A 59 -5.69 0.26 -7.06
CA LYS A 59 -5.58 -1.12 -6.60
C LYS A 59 -4.25 -1.73 -7.08
N VAL A 60 -3.61 -2.51 -6.23
CA VAL A 60 -2.43 -3.32 -6.53
C VAL A 60 -2.76 -4.78 -6.20
N VAL A 61 -2.34 -5.72 -7.06
CA VAL A 61 -2.57 -7.18 -6.93
C VAL A 61 -1.36 -7.94 -7.45
#